data_AF-A0A8T2F3M7-F1
#
_entry.id   AF-A0A8T2F3M7-F1
#
_cell.length_a   1.000
_cell.length_b   1.000
_cell.length_c   1.000
_cell.angle_alpha   90.00
_cell.angle_beta   90.00
_cell.angle_gamma   90.00
#
_symmetry.space_group_name_H-M   'P 1'
#
loop_
_entity.id
_entity.type
_entity.pdbx_description
1 polymer ?
#
loop_
_entity_poly.entity_id
_entity_poly.type
_entity_poly.pdbx_seq_one_letter_code
_entity_poly.pdbx_strand_id
1 'polypeptide(L)' 'MSTATFVDIIIAILLPPLGVFLRFGCGVEFWICLVLTLLGYIPGIIYAIYVLTK' A
#
# COMPACT_ATOMS: atom_id res chain seq x y z
N MET A 1 9.59 13.38 -7.36
CA MET A 1 8.60 14.01 -6.45
C MET A 1 7.23 13.65 -7.02
N SER A 2 6.79 12.40 -6.81
CA SER A 2 5.52 11.94 -7.37
C SER A 2 4.41 12.41 -6.45
N THR A 3 3.58 13.32 -6.93
CA THR A 3 2.37 13.80 -6.26
C THR A 3 1.49 12.60 -5.97
N ALA A 4 1.50 12.14 -4.71
CA ALA A 4 0.54 11.17 -4.21
C ALA A 4 -0.85 11.77 -4.44
N THR A 5 -1.51 11.35 -5.51
CA THR A 5 -2.76 11.97 -5.90
C THR A 5 -3.80 11.45 -4.91
N PHE A 6 -4.84 12.24 -4.61
CA PHE A 6 -5.92 11.81 -3.71
C PHE A 6 -6.48 10.42 -4.08
N VAL A 7 -6.41 10.06 -5.36
CA VAL A 7 -6.72 8.75 -5.92
C VAL A 7 -5.84 7.63 -5.34
N ASP A 8 -4.53 7.82 -5.19
CA ASP A 8 -3.62 6.82 -4.60
C ASP A 8 -3.96 6.53 -3.13
N ILE A 9 -4.37 7.55 -2.38
CA ILE A 9 -4.79 7.41 -0.98
C ILE A 9 -6.07 6.58 -0.89
N ILE A 10 -7.06 6.86 -1.75
CA ILE A 10 -8.30 6.08 -1.81
C ILE A 10 -8.02 4.63 -2.20
N ILE A 11 -7.19 4.41 -3.22
CA ILE A 11 -6.84 3.07 -3.69
C ILE A 11 -6.04 2.32 -2.63
N ALA A 12 -5.13 2.97 -1.88
CA ALA A 12 -4.38 2.34 -0.79
C ALA A 12 -5.27 1.95 0.41
N ILE A 13 -6.38 2.65 0.65
CA ILE A 13 -7.32 2.31 1.73
C ILE A 13 -8.27 1.18 1.32
N LEU A 14 -8.77 1.21 0.08
CA LEU A 14 -9.67 0.18 -0.44
C LEU A 14 -8.93 -1.10 -0.78
N LEU A 15 -7.72 -0.98 -1.35
CA LEU A 15 -6.86 -2.06 -1.76
C LEU A 15 -5.39 -1.69 -1.43
N PRO A 16 -4.95 -1.89 -0.18
CA PRO A 16 -3.57 -1.61 0.25
C PRO A 16 -2.48 -2.15 -0.67
N PRO A 17 -2.57 -3.38 -1.23
CA PRO A 17 -1.55 -3.87 -2.14
C PRO A 17 -1.49 -3.08 -3.46
N LEU A 18 -2.59 -2.53 -3.95
CA LEU A 18 -2.63 -1.83 -5.24
C LEU A 18 -2.02 -0.43 -5.15
N GLY A 19 -2.25 0.28 -4.04
CA GLY A 19 -1.63 1.59 -3.80
C GLY A 19 -0.11 1.50 -3.61
N VAL A 20 0.36 0.45 -2.93
CA VAL A 20 1.80 0.17 -2.80
C VAL A 20 2.41 -0.27 -4.14
N PHE A 21 1.71 -1.12 -4.90
CA PHE A 21 2.16 -1.57 -6.21
C PHE A 21 2.32 -0.44 -7.23
N LEU A 22 1.39 0.50 -7.29
CA LEU A 22 1.47 1.64 -8.21
C LEU A 22 2.64 2.57 -7.92
N ARG A 23 3.11 2.59 -6.67
CA ARG A 23 4.09 3.57 -6.20
C ARG A 23 5.49 3.01 -6.01
N PHE A 24 5.60 1.74 -5.61
CA PHE A 24 6.86 1.02 -5.44
C PHE A 24 7.07 -0.10 -6.47
N GLY A 25 6.05 -0.43 -7.27
CA GLY A 25 6.11 -1.49 -8.28
C GLY A 25 5.76 -2.88 -7.74
N CYS A 26 6.05 -3.90 -8.55
CA CYS A 26 5.92 -5.32 -8.19
C CYS A 26 7.12 -5.79 -7.35
N GLY A 27 7.35 -5.14 -6.22
CA GLY A 27 8.46 -5.39 -5.31
C GLY A 27 8.09 -6.26 -4.11
N VAL A 28 9.06 -6.43 -3.22
CA VAL A 28 8.89 -7.17 -1.95
C VAL A 28 7.81 -6.52 -1.07
N GLU A 29 7.61 -5.20 -1.18
CA GLU A 29 6.56 -4.47 -0.48
C GLU A 29 5.15 -4.94 -0.83
N PHE A 30 4.87 -5.32 -2.08
CA PHE A 30 3.56 -5.86 -2.48
C PHE A 30 3.28 -7.19 -1.79
N TRP A 31 4.28 -8.07 -1.75
CA TRP A 31 4.18 -9.38 -1.12
C TRP A 31 4.02 -9.27 0.39
N ILE A 32 4.74 -8.35 1.03
CA ILE A 32 4.60 -8.03 2.45
C ILE A 32 3.20 -7.49 2.75
N CYS A 33 2.71 -6.50 1.98
CA CYS A 33 1.35 -6.00 2.13
C CYS A 33 0.31 -7.10 1.97
N LEU A 34 0.45 -7.97 0.96
CA LEU A 34 -0.50 -9.04 0.68
C LEU A 34 -0.53 -10.08 1.81
N VAL A 35 0.64 -10.53 2.29
CA VAL A 35 0.75 -11.47 3.41
C VAL A 35 0.22 -10.85 4.71
N LEU A 36 0.55 -9.58 4.99
CA LEU A 36 0.01 -8.87 6.14
C LEU A 36 -1.50 -8.77 6.05
N THR A 37 -2.06 -8.39 4.90
CA THR A 37 -3.51 -8.27 4.70
C THR A 37 -4.23 -9.62 4.87
N LEU A 38 -3.58 -10.73 4.49
CA LEU A 38 -4.10 -12.08 4.64
C LEU A 38 -4.04 -12.59 6.10
N LEU A 39 -3.02 -12.21 6.87
CA LEU A 39 -2.88 -12.51 8.31
C LEU A 39 -3.64 -11.54 9.22
N GLY A 40 -3.95 -10.34 8.72
CA GLY A 40 -4.66 -9.29 9.42
C GLY A 40 -4.82 -8.07 8.51
N TYR A 41 -6.03 -7.70 8.16
CA TYR A 41 -6.30 -6.56 7.28
C TYR A 41 -5.68 -5.24 7.79
N ILE A 42 -5.62 -5.07 9.12
CA ILE A 42 -5.09 -3.86 9.79
C ILE A 42 -3.60 -3.61 9.54
N PRO A 43 -2.66 -4.55 9.78
CA PRO A 43 -1.24 -4.32 9.53
C PRO A 43 -0.93 -4.01 8.05
N GLY A 44 -1.70 -4.57 7.11
CA GLY A 44 -1.55 -4.27 5.67
C GLY A 44 -1.84 -2.79 5.35
N ILE A 45 -2.86 -2.20 5.98
CA ILE A 45 -3.18 -0.77 5.83
C ILE A 45 -2.11 0.10 6.47
N ILE A 46 -1.65 -0.23 7.69
CA ILE A 46 -0.61 0.55 8.38
C ILE A 46 0.67 0.60 7.54
N TYR A 47 1.08 -0.54 6.99
CA TYR A 47 2.24 -0.62 6.11
C TYR A 47 2.06 0.22 4.84
N ALA A 48 0.89 0.12 4.19
CA ALA A 48 0.58 0.92 3.01
C ALA A 48 0.65 2.43 3.29
N ILE A 49 0.09 2.90 4.41
CA ILE A 49 0.14 4.33 4.82
C ILE A 49 1.57 4.75 5.18
N TYR A 50 2.33 3.89 5.85
CA TYR A 50 3.73 4.16 6.20
C TYR A 50 4.58 4.35 4.94
N VAL A 51 4.43 3.45 3.98
CA VAL A 51 5.09 3.50 2.66
C VAL A 51 4.61 4.70 1.83
N LEU A 52 3.35 5.12 1.98
CA LEU A 52 2.79 6.31 1.33
C LEU A 52 3.22 7.65 1.99
N THR A 53 3.62 7.61 3.26
CA THR A 53 4.10 8.78 3.99
C THR A 53 5.62 8.93 3.89
N LYS A 54 6.31 7.81 3.63
CA LYS A 54 7.74 7.76 3.31
C LYS A 54 8.01 8.19 1.87
#